data_AF-A0A496A0A3-F1
#
_entry.id   AF-A0A496A0A3-F1
#
_cell.length_a   1.000
_cell.length_b   1.000
_cell.length_c   1.000
_cell.angle_alpha   90.00
_cell.angle_beta   90.00
_cell.angle_gamma   90.00
#
_symmetry.space_group_name_H-M   'P 1'
#
loop_
_entity.id
_entity.type
_entity.pdbx_description
1 polymer ?
#
loop_
_entity_poly.entity_id
_entity_poly.type
_entity_poly.pdbx_seq_one_letter_code
_entity_poly.pdbx_strand_id
1 'polypeptide(L)'
;MQDTDSYIGKHKTELDTPALLIDLDKMETNIRKMADYFTNVNAELRPHLKTHKTPIIAHKQIAAGAIGITCAKLGEAEAVIHAGIRDVLIANQIVGSHKIARLINLAKHSEIMVAVDNAHNVQAISDAASTKGVTIRILVEVNIGMDRCGVEPGQPTLELARQICKSPNLKFEGLMGYEGHTVAKPNRSERETATREAMQRLVDTKHYLKKHGVEVSIMSGGGTGTFDITGSIPEMTEVQAGSYVFMDSTYRNVEGVGEKFDNALSVLATVVSRPEQNRIIVDTGLKVLTKEFGIPQPIALSGLEMAGLSEEHGKMTVSNGEVHLKPGDKLEILPTHCCTTVNLHDRYYGIRNKIVESVWEISARGKSQ
;
A
#
# COMPACT_ATOMS: atom_id res chain seq x y z
N MET A 1 18.20 -14.41 -20.09
CA MET A 1 17.50 -13.14 -19.81
C MET A 1 16.99 -12.62 -21.13
N GLN A 2 15.68 -12.62 -21.36
CA GLN A 2 15.12 -11.85 -22.47
C GLN A 2 15.47 -10.38 -22.24
N ASP A 3 15.93 -9.70 -23.28
CA ASP A 3 16.15 -8.27 -23.28
C ASP A 3 14.80 -7.59 -23.01
N THR A 4 14.55 -7.22 -21.76
CA THR A 4 13.23 -6.76 -21.29
C THR A 4 12.86 -5.41 -21.85
N ASP A 5 13.88 -4.63 -22.23
CA ASP A 5 13.73 -3.33 -22.87
C ASP A 5 13.31 -3.48 -24.34
N SER A 6 13.36 -4.69 -24.91
CA SER A 6 12.92 -4.98 -26.27
C SER A 6 11.41 -4.75 -26.53
N TYR A 7 10.62 -4.52 -25.49
CA TYR A 7 9.21 -4.15 -25.61
C TYR A 7 8.97 -2.65 -25.67
N ILE A 8 9.95 -1.81 -25.29
CA ILE A 8 9.80 -0.36 -25.34
C ILE A 8 9.51 0.08 -26.78
N GLY A 9 8.48 0.92 -26.94
CA GLY A 9 7.99 1.39 -28.24
C GLY A 9 7.02 0.44 -28.95
N LYS A 10 6.82 -0.78 -28.45
CA LYS A 10 5.82 -1.73 -29.00
C LYS A 10 4.42 -1.46 -28.46
N HIS A 11 3.42 -1.88 -29.21
CA HIS A 11 2.05 -1.86 -28.71
C HIS A 11 1.89 -2.90 -27.58
N LYS A 12 1.09 -2.60 -26.55
CA LYS A 12 0.93 -3.47 -25.36
C LYS A 12 0.48 -4.88 -25.72
N THR A 13 -0.24 -5.08 -26.82
CA THR A 13 -0.67 -6.41 -27.28
C THR A 13 0.48 -7.26 -27.82
N GLU A 14 1.66 -6.70 -28.04
CA GLU A 14 2.85 -7.43 -28.44
C GLU A 14 3.62 -8.00 -27.23
N LEU A 15 3.32 -7.54 -26.02
CA LEU A 15 3.88 -8.11 -24.78
C LEU A 15 3.57 -9.59 -24.67
N ASP A 16 4.54 -10.39 -24.23
CA ASP A 16 4.22 -11.75 -23.81
C ASP A 16 3.31 -11.71 -22.58
N THR A 17 2.43 -12.70 -22.44
CA THR A 17 1.47 -12.77 -21.33
C THR A 17 1.74 -13.98 -20.44
N PRO A 18 1.39 -13.90 -19.15
CA PRO A 18 0.72 -12.80 -18.45
C PRO A 18 1.64 -11.61 -18.14
N ALA A 19 1.13 -10.37 -18.26
CA ALA A 19 1.91 -9.15 -18.01
C ALA A 19 1.19 -8.12 -17.13
N LEU A 20 1.83 -7.65 -16.06
CA LEU A 20 1.31 -6.60 -15.20
C LEU A 20 1.54 -5.22 -15.83
N LEU A 21 0.45 -4.51 -16.11
CA LEU A 21 0.48 -3.22 -16.79
C LEU A 21 0.18 -2.09 -15.80
N ILE A 22 0.84 -0.95 -16.01
CA ILE A 22 0.45 0.34 -15.41
C ILE A 22 0.06 1.30 -16.51
N ASP A 23 -1.13 1.88 -16.46
CA ASP A 23 -1.50 3.07 -17.22
C ASP A 23 -0.85 4.31 -16.58
N LEU A 24 0.19 4.83 -17.22
CA LEU A 24 1.05 5.86 -16.64
C LEU A 24 0.31 7.19 -16.43
N ASP A 25 -0.54 7.58 -17.38
CA ASP A 25 -1.34 8.81 -17.29
C ASP A 25 -2.30 8.77 -16.09
N LYS A 26 -2.97 7.63 -15.89
CA LYS A 26 -3.88 7.45 -14.74
C LYS A 26 -3.14 7.41 -13.41
N MET A 27 -2.02 6.68 -13.35
CA MET A 27 -1.20 6.62 -12.14
C MET A 27 -0.70 8.01 -11.74
N GLU A 28 -0.15 8.78 -12.68
CA GLU A 28 0.33 10.14 -12.46
C GLU A 28 -0.80 11.10 -12.07
N THR A 29 -1.99 10.91 -12.66
CA THR A 29 -3.19 11.65 -12.27
C THR A 29 -3.65 11.33 -10.85
N ASN A 30 -3.63 10.07 -10.45
CA ASN A 30 -3.96 9.66 -9.08
C ASN A 30 -2.97 10.23 -8.05
N ILE A 31 -1.67 10.24 -8.38
CA ILE A 31 -0.63 10.87 -7.56
C ILE A 31 -0.96 12.35 -7.33
N ARG A 32 -1.23 13.10 -8.40
CA ARG A 32 -1.60 14.52 -8.29
C ARG A 32 -2.89 14.74 -7.50
N LYS A 33 -3.97 14.00 -7.82
CA LYS A 33 -5.26 14.11 -7.11
C LYS A 33 -5.14 13.89 -5.60
N MET A 34 -4.26 12.98 -5.17
CA MET A 34 -4.01 12.75 -3.75
C MET A 34 -3.17 13.87 -3.14
N ALA A 35 -2.10 14.30 -3.81
CA ALA A 35 -1.28 15.42 -3.36
C ALA A 35 -2.10 16.72 -3.20
N ASP A 36 -2.90 17.07 -4.21
CA ASP A 36 -3.76 18.26 -4.23
C ASP A 36 -4.81 18.25 -3.10
N TYR A 37 -5.21 17.07 -2.62
CA TYR A 37 -6.08 16.98 -1.46
C TYR A 37 -5.33 17.44 -0.18
N PHE A 38 -4.10 16.98 -0.01
CA PHE A 38 -3.29 17.28 1.18
C PHE A 38 -2.71 18.69 1.22
N THR A 39 -2.75 19.46 0.12
CA THR A 39 -2.41 20.89 0.17
C THR A 39 -3.46 21.74 0.91
N ASN A 40 -4.67 21.20 1.13
CA ASN A 40 -5.81 21.94 1.67
C ASN A 40 -6.26 21.47 3.07
N VAL A 41 -5.52 20.55 3.68
CA VAL A 41 -5.79 20.02 5.03
C VAL A 41 -4.54 20.09 5.90
N ASN A 42 -4.71 19.93 7.21
CA ASN A 42 -3.60 20.02 8.17
C ASN A 42 -2.67 18.80 8.11
N ALA A 43 -3.20 17.64 7.72
CA ALA A 43 -2.41 16.42 7.59
C ALA A 43 -1.56 16.44 6.32
N GLU A 44 -0.47 15.68 6.35
CA GLU A 44 0.40 15.44 5.20
C GLU A 44 0.26 14.00 4.68
N LEU A 45 0.78 13.73 3.48
CA LEU A 45 0.76 12.39 2.89
C LEU A 45 2.13 11.70 3.05
N ARG A 46 2.13 10.50 3.64
CA ARG A 46 3.27 9.58 3.69
C ARG A 46 2.89 8.25 3.04
N PRO A 47 2.87 8.16 1.70
CA PRO A 47 2.20 7.08 1.01
C PRO A 47 2.89 5.74 1.21
N HIS A 48 2.10 4.68 1.08
CA HIS A 48 2.52 3.35 1.50
C HIS A 48 3.07 2.50 0.34
N LEU A 49 4.36 2.19 0.44
CA LEU A 49 5.11 1.42 -0.56
C LEU A 49 4.54 0.02 -0.80
N LYS A 50 3.94 -0.63 0.21
CA LYS A 50 3.49 -2.04 0.13
C LYS A 50 2.59 -2.32 -1.08
N THR A 51 1.91 -1.29 -1.57
CA THR A 51 1.03 -1.34 -2.75
C THR A 51 1.83 -1.59 -4.03
N HIS A 52 2.94 -0.89 -4.24
CA HIS A 52 3.65 -0.87 -5.53
C HIS A 52 5.09 -1.38 -5.47
N LYS A 53 5.73 -1.39 -4.30
CA LYS A 53 7.05 -2.00 -4.06
C LYS A 53 8.16 -1.52 -5.00
N THR A 54 8.00 -0.30 -5.51
CA THR A 54 8.82 0.24 -6.62
C THR A 54 9.27 1.66 -6.29
N PRO A 55 10.58 1.90 -6.06
CA PRO A 55 11.11 3.20 -5.67
C PRO A 55 10.85 4.34 -6.67
N ILE A 56 10.77 4.04 -7.97
CA ILE A 56 10.47 5.06 -8.99
C ILE A 56 9.11 5.74 -8.72
N ILE A 57 8.10 4.96 -8.35
CA ILE A 57 6.77 5.47 -8.00
C ILE A 57 6.82 6.25 -6.69
N ALA A 58 7.60 5.79 -5.71
CA ALA A 58 7.81 6.50 -4.45
C ALA A 58 8.45 7.89 -4.68
N HIS A 59 9.45 7.98 -5.56
CA HIS A 59 10.04 9.27 -5.95
C HIS A 59 9.04 10.18 -6.65
N LYS A 60 8.17 9.65 -7.52
CA LYS A 60 7.08 10.43 -8.12
C LYS A 60 6.11 10.98 -7.08
N GLN A 61 5.80 10.20 -6.04
CA GLN A 61 4.94 10.64 -4.94
C GLN A 61 5.61 11.74 -4.08
N ILE A 62 6.90 11.60 -3.77
CA ILE A 62 7.68 12.62 -3.05
C ILE A 62 7.76 13.91 -3.89
N ALA A 63 8.03 13.79 -5.20
CA ALA A 63 8.06 14.94 -6.10
C ALA A 63 6.71 15.68 -6.19
N ALA A 64 5.60 14.98 -5.91
CA ALA A 64 4.28 15.58 -5.85
C ALA A 64 3.94 16.22 -4.48
N GLY A 65 4.80 16.06 -3.47
CA GLY A 65 4.62 16.69 -2.15
C GLY A 65 4.48 15.72 -0.97
N ALA A 66 4.67 14.41 -1.16
CA ALA A 66 4.71 13.49 -0.03
C ALA A 66 5.94 13.72 0.86
N ILE A 67 5.76 13.64 2.18
CA ILE A 67 6.81 13.94 3.17
C ILE A 67 7.81 12.80 3.43
N GLY A 68 7.62 11.67 2.78
CA GLY A 68 8.40 10.46 2.98
C GLY A 68 7.60 9.24 2.57
N ILE A 69 8.01 8.04 2.96
CA ILE A 69 7.35 6.79 2.54
C ILE A 69 7.05 5.88 3.72
N THR A 70 5.90 5.22 3.67
CA THR A 70 5.52 4.18 4.63
C THR A 70 5.82 2.79 4.07
N CYS A 71 6.54 1.95 4.83
CA CYS A 71 6.83 0.55 4.52
C CYS A 71 6.15 -0.37 5.55
N ALA A 72 5.77 -1.57 5.12
CA ALA A 72 5.15 -2.56 6.00
C ALA A 72 6.21 -3.46 6.67
N LYS A 73 7.39 -3.55 6.07
CA LYS A 73 8.47 -4.45 6.46
C LYS A 73 9.84 -3.80 6.31
N LEU A 74 10.83 -4.35 7.00
CA LEU A 74 12.19 -3.85 6.95
C LEU A 74 12.81 -4.03 5.57
N GLY A 75 12.56 -5.17 4.91
CA GLY A 75 13.04 -5.40 3.55
C GLY A 75 12.55 -4.37 2.52
N GLU A 76 11.33 -3.86 2.70
CA GLU A 76 10.78 -2.76 1.89
C GLU A 76 11.52 -1.44 2.15
N ALA A 77 11.75 -1.12 3.43
CA ALA A 77 12.50 0.07 3.83
C ALA A 77 13.93 0.07 3.26
N GLU A 78 14.62 -1.07 3.30
CA GLU A 78 15.94 -1.23 2.68
C GLU A 78 15.92 -0.88 1.19
N ALA A 79 14.92 -1.34 0.45
CA ALA A 79 14.82 -1.11 -0.99
C ALA A 79 14.67 0.39 -1.32
N VAL A 80 13.84 1.13 -0.58
CA VAL A 80 13.65 2.57 -0.82
C VAL A 80 14.81 3.42 -0.30
N ILE A 81 15.42 3.04 0.84
CA ILE A 81 16.58 3.76 1.38
C ILE A 81 17.79 3.62 0.46
N HIS A 82 18.04 2.43 -0.10
CA HIS A 82 19.09 2.27 -1.12
C HIS A 82 18.80 3.04 -2.41
N ALA A 83 17.53 3.31 -2.72
CA ALA A 83 17.12 4.17 -3.83
C ALA A 83 17.16 5.68 -3.48
N GLY A 84 17.70 6.06 -2.32
CA GLY A 84 17.94 7.45 -1.92
C GLY A 84 16.83 8.10 -1.09
N ILE A 85 15.76 7.38 -0.76
CA ILE A 85 14.66 7.91 0.07
C ILE A 85 15.06 7.85 1.54
N ARG A 86 15.07 9.00 2.24
CA ARG A 86 15.64 9.10 3.58
C ARG A 86 14.61 9.09 4.71
N ASP A 87 13.44 9.70 4.52
CA ASP A 87 12.38 9.70 5.53
C ASP A 87 11.42 8.53 5.31
N VAL A 88 11.53 7.51 6.16
CA VAL A 88 10.79 6.24 6.04
C VAL A 88 10.16 5.86 7.36
N LEU A 89 8.84 5.65 7.36
CA LEU A 89 8.11 5.02 8.46
C LEU A 89 7.95 3.53 8.16
N ILE A 90 8.44 2.66 9.04
CA ILE A 90 7.99 1.27 9.11
C ILE A 90 6.75 1.22 10.00
N ALA A 91 5.57 1.18 9.37
CA ALA A 91 4.27 1.10 10.06
C ALA A 91 3.99 -0.34 10.54
N ASN A 92 4.94 -0.91 11.29
CA ASN A 92 4.91 -2.26 11.84
C ASN A 92 6.04 -2.45 12.87
N GLN A 93 5.93 -3.48 13.72
CA GLN A 93 6.94 -3.82 14.73
C GLN A 93 8.13 -4.57 14.10
N ILE A 94 9.35 -4.20 14.52
CA ILE A 94 10.59 -4.89 14.14
C ILE A 94 11.08 -5.77 15.28
N VAL A 95 10.78 -7.07 15.17
CA VAL A 95 11.06 -8.06 16.21
C VAL A 95 12.11 -9.07 15.76
N GLY A 96 13.05 -9.35 16.66
CA GLY A 96 14.15 -10.30 16.50
C GLY A 96 15.50 -9.60 16.28
N SER A 97 16.54 -10.10 16.96
CA SER A 97 17.88 -9.49 17.01
C SER A 97 18.47 -9.22 15.61
N HIS A 98 18.29 -10.14 14.66
CA HIS A 98 18.76 -9.96 13.30
C HIS A 98 18.06 -8.80 12.57
N LYS A 99 16.73 -8.67 12.70
CA LYS A 99 15.98 -7.57 12.08
C LYS A 99 16.31 -6.24 12.74
N ILE A 100 16.42 -6.22 14.07
CA ILE A 100 16.82 -5.02 14.81
C ILE A 100 18.21 -4.57 14.38
N ALA A 101 19.20 -5.47 14.27
CA ALA A 101 20.53 -5.12 13.79
C ALA A 101 20.52 -4.48 12.38
N ARG A 102 19.68 -5.00 11.47
CA ARG A 102 19.47 -4.41 10.14
C ARG A 102 18.82 -3.03 10.21
N LEU A 103 17.79 -2.84 11.04
CA LEU A 103 17.15 -1.54 11.30
C LEU A 103 18.18 -0.50 11.80
N ILE A 104 18.99 -0.87 12.78
CA ILE A 104 20.02 0.02 13.35
C ILE A 104 21.06 0.42 12.30
N ASN A 105 21.41 -0.48 11.37
CA ASN A 105 22.32 -0.15 10.28
C ASN A 105 21.69 0.84 9.28
N LEU A 106 20.39 0.72 8.99
CA LEU A 106 19.69 1.67 8.11
C LEU A 106 19.60 3.07 8.70
N ALA A 107 19.43 3.19 10.02
CA ALA A 107 19.33 4.48 10.71
C ALA A 107 20.57 5.37 10.56
N LYS A 108 21.74 4.80 10.20
CA LYS A 108 22.94 5.57 9.87
C LYS A 108 22.83 6.37 8.57
N HIS A 109 21.87 5.99 7.73
CA HIS A 109 21.71 6.49 6.37
C HIS A 109 20.29 6.99 6.12
N SER A 110 19.44 7.09 7.15
CA SER A 110 18.03 7.44 6.97
C SER A 110 17.45 8.01 8.26
N GLU A 111 16.36 8.75 8.13
CA GLU A 111 15.55 9.24 9.24
C GLU A 111 14.44 8.25 9.57
N ILE A 112 14.84 6.99 9.77
CA ILE A 112 13.90 5.88 9.91
C ILE A 112 13.10 5.96 11.21
N MET A 113 11.80 5.71 11.07
CA MET A 113 10.83 5.64 12.15
C MET A 113 10.19 4.27 12.17
N VAL A 114 9.91 3.73 13.37
CA VAL A 114 9.29 2.41 13.52
C VAL A 114 8.19 2.44 14.58
N ALA A 115 7.13 1.66 14.34
CA ALA A 115 6.07 1.45 15.32
C ALA A 115 6.45 0.39 16.36
N VAL A 116 6.07 0.60 17.62
CA VAL A 116 6.23 -0.36 18.72
C VAL A 116 4.93 -0.48 19.50
N ASP A 117 4.68 -1.65 20.08
CA ASP A 117 3.54 -1.90 20.97
C ASP A 117 3.91 -2.75 22.20
N ASN A 118 5.21 -2.98 22.42
CA ASN A 118 5.68 -3.89 23.45
C ASN A 118 6.97 -3.39 24.14
N ALA A 119 6.96 -3.41 25.47
CA ALA A 119 8.06 -2.95 26.32
C ALA A 119 9.38 -3.70 26.08
N HIS A 120 9.34 -5.02 25.82
CA HIS A 120 10.55 -5.79 25.52
C HIS A 120 11.12 -5.42 24.15
N ASN A 121 10.27 -5.14 23.17
CA ASN A 121 10.72 -4.70 21.85
C ASN A 121 11.38 -3.31 21.92
N VAL A 122 10.80 -2.38 22.69
CA VAL A 122 11.41 -1.08 22.98
C VAL A 122 12.81 -1.24 23.56
N GLN A 123 12.97 -2.08 24.60
CA GLN A 123 14.28 -2.32 25.21
C GLN A 123 15.28 -2.90 24.20
N ALA A 124 14.88 -3.90 23.41
CA ALA A 124 15.76 -4.54 22.45
C ALA A 124 16.25 -3.57 21.34
N ILE A 125 15.39 -2.66 20.88
CA ILE A 125 15.77 -1.62 19.90
C ILE A 125 16.70 -0.61 20.57
N SER A 126 16.38 -0.16 21.79
CA SER A 126 17.21 0.77 22.58
C SER A 126 18.63 0.25 22.78
N ASP A 127 18.78 -1.01 23.21
CA ASP A 127 20.09 -1.63 23.46
C ASP A 127 20.94 -1.71 22.18
N ALA A 128 20.32 -2.12 21.08
CA ALA A 128 20.99 -2.22 19.79
C ALA A 128 21.38 -0.84 19.22
N ALA A 129 20.50 0.15 19.36
CA ALA A 129 20.74 1.54 18.94
C ALA A 129 21.88 2.16 19.75
N SER A 130 21.88 1.96 21.07
CA SER A 130 22.93 2.42 21.99
C SER A 130 24.30 1.85 21.62
N THR A 131 24.36 0.55 21.31
CA THR A 131 25.59 -0.14 20.88
C THR A 131 26.22 0.48 19.62
N LYS A 132 25.40 1.09 18.74
CA LYS A 132 25.85 1.69 17.48
C LYS A 132 25.86 3.22 17.49
N GLY A 133 25.45 3.86 18.60
CA GLY A 133 25.40 5.31 18.74
C GLY A 133 24.46 5.99 17.74
N VAL A 134 23.36 5.34 17.34
CA VAL A 134 22.35 5.92 16.44
C VAL A 134 21.06 6.19 17.20
N THR A 135 20.23 7.11 16.72
CA THR A 135 18.91 7.37 17.31
C THR A 135 17.81 6.82 16.41
N ILE A 136 16.85 6.11 16.98
CA ILE A 136 15.67 5.60 16.27
C ILE A 136 14.43 6.41 16.65
N ARG A 137 13.68 6.86 15.65
CA ARG A 137 12.38 7.52 15.84
C ARG A 137 11.30 6.46 16.09
N ILE A 138 10.46 6.68 17.09
CA ILE A 138 9.50 5.68 17.55
C ILE A 138 8.09 6.27 17.57
N LEU A 139 7.14 5.52 17.00
CA LEU A 139 5.71 5.69 17.26
C LEU A 139 5.21 4.55 18.12
N VAL A 140 4.26 4.82 19.02
CA VAL A 140 3.48 3.76 19.66
C VAL A 140 2.29 3.43 18.77
N GLU A 141 2.13 2.17 18.35
CA GLU A 141 0.89 1.71 17.72
C GLU A 141 -0.18 1.53 18.79
N VAL A 142 -1.35 2.12 18.57
CA VAL A 142 -2.50 2.06 19.46
C VAL A 142 -3.60 1.24 18.78
N ASN A 143 -4.17 0.28 19.49
CA ASN A 143 -5.32 -0.47 19.00
C ASN A 143 -6.56 0.43 19.01
N ILE A 144 -7.00 0.82 17.81
CA ILE A 144 -8.20 1.64 17.61
C ILE A 144 -9.41 0.84 17.11
N GLY A 145 -9.40 -0.48 17.33
CA GLY A 145 -10.50 -1.40 17.01
C GLY A 145 -10.29 -2.30 15.80
N MET A 146 -9.09 -2.28 15.19
CA MET A 146 -8.74 -3.27 14.16
C MET A 146 -8.36 -4.63 14.78
N ASP A 147 -8.01 -4.67 16.07
CA ASP A 147 -7.65 -5.88 16.82
C ASP A 147 -6.57 -6.72 16.11
N ARG A 148 -5.55 -6.03 15.57
CA ARG A 148 -4.40 -6.65 14.88
C ARG A 148 -3.12 -6.55 15.69
N CYS A 149 -2.66 -5.33 15.93
CA CYS A 149 -1.49 -4.96 16.74
C CYS A 149 -1.84 -3.70 17.53
N GLY A 150 -0.91 -3.26 18.40
CA GLY A 150 -1.06 -2.01 19.12
C GLY A 150 -1.48 -2.18 20.57
N VAL A 151 -1.11 -1.18 21.37
CA VAL A 151 -1.40 -1.09 22.80
C VAL A 151 -2.82 -0.56 23.00
N GLU A 152 -3.44 -0.92 24.12
CA GLU A 152 -4.72 -0.33 24.51
C GLU A 152 -4.62 1.21 24.67
N PRO A 153 -5.66 1.96 24.25
CA PRO A 153 -5.75 3.41 24.42
C PRO A 153 -5.53 3.90 25.86
N GLY A 154 -5.03 5.13 26.01
CA GLY A 154 -4.90 5.79 27.31
C GLY A 154 -3.69 5.33 28.15
N GLN A 155 -3.93 4.84 29.36
CA GLN A 155 -2.89 4.56 30.36
C GLN A 155 -1.82 3.56 29.89
N PRO A 156 -2.16 2.41 29.26
CA PRO A 156 -1.14 1.47 28.78
C PRO A 156 -0.23 2.09 27.71
N THR A 157 -0.80 2.90 26.81
CA THR A 157 -0.03 3.67 25.81
C THR A 157 0.90 4.70 26.47
N LEU A 158 0.43 5.41 27.51
CA LEU A 158 1.24 6.37 28.27
C LEU A 158 2.45 5.69 28.94
N GLU A 159 2.27 4.50 29.50
CA GLU A 159 3.34 3.74 30.14
C GLU A 159 4.45 3.38 29.15
N LEU A 160 4.07 2.88 27.97
CA LEU A 160 5.02 2.56 26.91
C LEU A 160 5.73 3.83 26.39
N ALA A 161 4.99 4.92 26.17
CA ALA A 161 5.57 6.20 25.74
C ALA A 161 6.60 6.73 26.76
N ARG A 162 6.30 6.65 28.06
CA ARG A 162 7.25 7.03 29.13
C ARG A 162 8.49 6.15 29.15
N GLN A 163 8.37 4.86 28.86
CA GLN A 163 9.52 3.97 28.73
C GLN A 163 10.39 4.41 27.56
N ILE A 164 9.80 4.71 26.40
CA ILE A 164 10.53 5.18 25.21
C ILE A 164 11.26 6.48 25.52
N CYS A 165 10.60 7.46 26.15
CA CYS A 165 11.24 8.74 26.53
C CYS A 165 12.43 8.59 27.49
N LYS A 166 12.48 7.51 28.29
CA LYS A 166 13.58 7.21 29.21
C LYS A 166 14.66 6.32 28.59
N SER A 167 14.39 5.73 27.43
CA SER A 167 15.28 4.77 26.80
C SER A 167 16.38 5.52 26.04
N PRO A 168 17.66 5.16 26.24
CA PRO A 168 18.75 5.78 25.48
C PRO A 168 18.56 5.52 23.98
N ASN A 169 18.99 6.46 23.15
CA ASN A 169 19.02 6.30 21.69
C ASN A 169 17.64 6.07 21.03
N LEU A 170 16.53 6.27 21.75
CA LEU A 170 15.19 6.33 21.17
C LEU A 170 14.64 7.75 21.25
N LYS A 171 13.89 8.16 20.23
CA LYS A 171 13.14 9.40 20.20
C LYS A 171 11.67 9.07 20.03
N PHE A 172 10.85 9.35 21.04
CA PHE A 172 9.40 9.28 20.92
C PHE A 172 8.91 10.42 20.02
N GLU A 173 8.24 10.09 18.92
CA GLU A 173 7.67 11.08 17.99
C GLU A 173 6.15 11.18 18.09
N GLY A 174 5.47 10.11 18.53
CA GLY A 174 4.03 10.14 18.70
C GLY A 174 3.32 8.80 18.58
N LEU A 175 2.12 8.82 18.00
CA LEU A 175 1.19 7.69 17.96
C LEU A 175 0.84 7.30 16.52
N MET A 176 0.63 6.01 16.33
CA MET A 176 0.08 5.43 15.11
C MET A 176 -1.20 4.65 15.45
N GLY A 177 -2.24 4.78 14.63
CA GLY A 177 -3.44 3.97 14.72
C GLY A 177 -4.02 3.75 13.33
N TYR A 178 -4.25 2.50 12.95
CA TYR A 178 -4.70 2.15 11.61
C TYR A 178 -6.11 1.53 11.61
N GLU A 179 -7.05 2.22 10.97
CA GLU A 179 -8.46 1.85 10.84
C GLU A 179 -8.73 0.90 9.66
N GLY A 180 -7.83 -0.07 9.42
CA GLY A 180 -7.91 -0.95 8.25
C GLY A 180 -9.22 -1.72 8.07
N HIS A 181 -10.01 -1.89 9.14
CA HIS A 181 -11.32 -2.53 9.12
C HIS A 181 -12.44 -1.65 8.52
N THR A 182 -12.19 -0.36 8.25
CA THR A 182 -13.18 0.56 7.67
C THR A 182 -12.90 0.92 6.21
N VAL A 183 -11.66 0.78 5.73
CA VAL A 183 -11.20 1.31 4.43
C VAL A 183 -11.98 0.81 3.22
N ALA A 184 -12.52 -0.41 3.27
CA ALA A 184 -13.26 -1.01 2.17
C ALA A 184 -14.78 -0.96 2.34
N LYS A 185 -15.30 -0.25 3.36
CA LYS A 185 -16.75 -0.10 3.57
C LYS A 185 -17.36 0.69 2.39
N PRO A 186 -18.30 0.11 1.61
CA PRO A 186 -18.81 0.76 0.41
C PRO A 186 -19.55 2.08 0.70
N ASN A 187 -20.49 2.04 1.64
CA ASN A 187 -21.33 3.19 2.01
C ASN A 187 -20.49 4.29 2.70
N ARG A 188 -20.59 5.52 2.20
CA ARG A 188 -19.83 6.65 2.74
C ARG A 188 -20.16 6.95 4.21
N SER A 189 -21.44 7.03 4.55
CA SER A 189 -21.89 7.43 5.89
C SER A 189 -21.45 6.42 6.97
N GLU A 190 -21.61 5.13 6.70
CA GLU A 190 -21.15 4.06 7.60
C GLU A 190 -19.62 4.09 7.75
N ARG A 191 -18.89 4.29 6.64
CA ARG A 191 -17.43 4.35 6.66
C ARG A 191 -16.93 5.56 7.46
N GLU A 192 -17.55 6.72 7.26
CA GLU A 192 -17.22 7.94 8.00
C GLU A 192 -17.46 7.78 9.49
N THR A 193 -18.64 7.26 9.88
CA THR A 193 -18.98 7.03 11.28
C THR A 193 -17.97 6.09 11.95
N ALA A 194 -17.74 4.90 11.37
CA ALA A 194 -16.81 3.92 11.93
C ALA A 194 -15.36 4.43 11.98
N THR A 195 -14.93 5.19 10.96
CA THR A 195 -13.59 5.76 10.92
C THR A 195 -13.40 6.83 11.99
N ARG A 196 -14.36 7.74 12.16
CA ARG A 196 -14.30 8.77 13.20
C ARG A 196 -14.32 8.15 14.60
N GLU A 197 -15.14 7.14 14.84
CA GLU A 197 -15.17 6.39 16.11
C GLU A 197 -13.81 5.73 16.42
N ALA A 198 -13.19 5.08 15.45
CA ALA A 198 -11.86 4.49 15.61
C ALA A 198 -10.80 5.57 15.90
N MET A 199 -10.75 6.61 15.08
CA MET A 199 -9.74 7.67 15.21
C MET A 199 -9.92 8.51 16.47
N GLN A 200 -11.15 8.65 17.00
CA GLN A 200 -11.39 9.32 18.28
C GLN A 200 -10.62 8.66 19.42
N ARG A 201 -10.45 7.32 19.42
CA ARG A 201 -9.65 6.61 20.42
C ARG A 201 -8.18 7.04 20.38
N LEU A 202 -7.64 7.29 19.18
CA LEU A 202 -6.27 7.79 19.02
C LEU A 202 -6.15 9.22 19.53
N VAL A 203 -7.12 10.09 19.17
CA VAL A 203 -7.18 11.49 19.60
C VAL A 203 -7.30 11.60 21.13
N ASP A 204 -8.18 10.82 21.74
CA ASP A 204 -8.34 10.78 23.20
C ASP A 204 -7.05 10.30 23.88
N THR A 205 -6.35 9.34 23.28
CA THR A 205 -5.05 8.88 23.77
C THR A 205 -3.99 9.98 23.67
N LYS A 206 -3.92 10.72 22.56
CA LYS A 206 -3.04 11.90 22.42
C LYS A 206 -3.30 12.91 23.55
N HIS A 207 -4.56 13.27 23.78
CA HIS A 207 -4.94 14.21 24.83
C HIS A 207 -4.61 13.67 26.23
N TYR A 208 -4.80 12.37 26.45
CA TYR A 208 -4.43 11.72 27.69
C TYR A 208 -2.91 11.81 27.94
N LEU A 209 -2.07 11.50 26.94
CA LEU A 209 -0.61 11.61 27.05
C LEU A 209 -0.17 13.04 27.36
N LYS A 210 -0.72 14.01 26.62
CA LYS A 210 -0.41 15.44 26.82
C LYS A 210 -0.74 15.92 28.22
N LYS A 211 -1.91 15.55 28.75
CA LYS A 211 -2.33 15.86 30.13
C LYS A 211 -1.34 15.33 31.17
N HIS A 212 -0.62 14.25 30.86
CA HIS A 212 0.36 13.61 31.73
C HIS A 212 1.82 13.93 31.38
N GLY A 213 2.04 15.02 30.63
CA GLY A 213 3.36 15.59 30.35
C GLY A 213 4.14 14.90 29.22
N VAL A 214 3.47 14.12 28.36
CA VAL A 214 4.09 13.50 27.19
C VAL A 214 3.55 14.17 25.93
N GLU A 215 4.41 14.89 25.22
CA GLU A 215 4.06 15.52 23.94
C GLU A 215 3.99 14.49 22.81
N VAL A 216 3.01 14.65 21.92
CA VAL A 216 2.78 13.77 20.77
C VAL A 216 2.83 14.64 19.52
N SER A 217 3.95 14.58 18.79
CA SER A 217 4.20 15.40 17.60
C SER A 217 3.59 14.79 16.34
N ILE A 218 3.52 13.46 16.26
CA ILE A 218 2.99 12.73 15.09
C ILE A 218 1.76 11.92 15.47
N MET A 219 0.73 12.03 14.64
CA MET A 219 -0.48 11.23 14.67
C MET A 219 -0.68 10.65 13.28
N SER A 220 -0.38 9.37 13.13
CA SER A 220 -0.28 8.68 11.83
C SER A 220 -1.32 7.57 11.69
N GLY A 221 -1.99 7.49 10.53
CA GLY A 221 -3.04 6.50 10.28
C GLY A 221 -3.54 6.59 8.84
N GLY A 222 -4.79 6.20 8.55
CA GLY A 222 -5.39 6.47 7.25
C GLY A 222 -5.02 5.47 6.14
N GLY A 223 -6.02 5.06 5.39
CA GLY A 223 -5.86 4.28 4.16
C GLY A 223 -6.49 4.97 2.96
N THR A 224 -6.38 4.35 1.77
CA THR A 224 -6.99 4.90 0.54
C THR A 224 -8.49 5.13 0.65
N GLY A 225 -9.21 4.31 1.42
CA GLY A 225 -10.66 4.46 1.59
C GLY A 225 -11.08 5.52 2.59
N THR A 226 -10.16 5.96 3.44
CA THR A 226 -10.42 6.86 4.58
C THR A 226 -9.55 8.11 4.56
N PHE A 227 -8.71 8.30 3.53
CA PHE A 227 -7.72 9.38 3.46
C PHE A 227 -8.32 10.76 3.74
N ASP A 228 -9.55 10.99 3.27
CA ASP A 228 -10.22 12.26 3.41
C ASP A 228 -10.99 12.41 4.73
N ILE A 229 -11.48 11.31 5.29
CA ILE A 229 -12.09 11.30 6.62
C ILE A 229 -10.99 11.52 7.66
N THR A 230 -9.96 10.67 7.66
CA THR A 230 -8.83 10.71 8.60
C THR A 230 -7.98 11.96 8.42
N GLY A 231 -7.69 12.37 7.18
CA GLY A 231 -6.94 13.59 6.90
C GLY A 231 -7.67 14.89 7.25
N SER A 232 -9.00 14.85 7.45
CA SER A 232 -9.78 16.00 7.91
C SER A 232 -9.86 16.14 9.43
N ILE A 233 -9.39 15.16 10.20
CA ILE A 233 -9.37 15.22 11.67
C ILE A 233 -8.24 16.18 12.10
N PRO A 234 -8.54 17.27 12.84
CA PRO A 234 -7.55 18.32 13.12
C PRO A 234 -6.27 17.84 13.80
N GLU A 235 -6.36 16.82 14.65
CA GLU A 235 -5.24 16.29 15.40
C GLU A 235 -4.32 15.37 14.59
N MET A 236 -4.78 14.88 13.44
CA MET A 236 -4.00 14.02 12.55
C MET A 236 -2.94 14.83 11.82
N THR A 237 -1.72 14.29 11.77
CA THR A 237 -0.59 14.96 11.15
C THR A 237 -0.18 14.30 9.85
N GLU A 238 -0.42 13.00 9.68
CA GLU A 238 -0.10 12.32 8.43
C GLU A 238 -1.03 11.14 8.12
N VAL A 239 -1.17 10.85 6.82
CA VAL A 239 -1.96 9.74 6.27
C VAL A 239 -1.09 8.77 5.46
N GLN A 240 -1.33 7.47 5.62
CA GLN A 240 -0.55 6.37 5.07
C GLN A 240 -1.22 5.69 3.84
N ALA A 241 -2.03 6.43 3.07
CA ALA A 241 -2.73 5.87 1.91
C ALA A 241 -1.74 5.32 0.84
N GLY A 242 -2.06 4.18 0.24
CA GLY A 242 -1.17 3.50 -0.73
C GLY A 242 -1.87 3.12 -2.03
N SER A 243 -2.95 2.34 -1.93
CA SER A 243 -3.69 1.78 -3.09
C SER A 243 -4.21 2.83 -4.07
N TYR A 244 -4.37 4.09 -3.65
CA TYR A 244 -4.88 5.19 -4.49
C TYR A 244 -4.09 5.36 -5.80
N VAL A 245 -2.79 5.01 -5.80
CA VAL A 245 -1.93 5.13 -6.98
C VAL A 245 -2.39 4.23 -8.14
N PHE A 246 -3.06 3.12 -7.83
CA PHE A 246 -3.46 2.09 -8.79
C PHE A 246 -4.96 1.83 -8.84
N MET A 247 -5.60 1.86 -7.69
CA MET A 247 -6.94 1.32 -7.45
C MET A 247 -7.04 -0.17 -7.80
N ASP A 248 -8.20 -0.76 -7.51
CA ASP A 248 -8.57 -2.13 -7.85
C ASP A 248 -10.10 -2.22 -7.92
N SER A 249 -10.65 -3.40 -8.22
CA SER A 249 -12.10 -3.55 -8.29
C SER A 249 -12.78 -3.40 -6.93
N THR A 250 -12.08 -3.69 -5.82
CA THR A 250 -12.64 -3.50 -4.47
C THR A 250 -12.81 -2.01 -4.16
N TYR A 251 -11.77 -1.20 -4.35
CA TYR A 251 -11.86 0.24 -4.11
C TYR A 251 -12.76 0.98 -5.09
N ARG A 252 -13.01 0.43 -6.29
CA ARG A 252 -13.99 1.00 -7.24
C ARG A 252 -15.40 1.07 -6.65
N ASN A 253 -15.75 0.17 -5.73
CA ASN A 253 -17.07 0.12 -5.10
C ASN A 253 -17.17 0.95 -3.81
N VAL A 254 -16.14 1.75 -3.48
CA VAL A 254 -16.10 2.57 -2.28
C VAL A 254 -16.55 3.99 -2.63
N GLU A 255 -17.75 4.37 -2.19
CA GLU A 255 -18.39 5.65 -2.51
C GLU A 255 -17.51 6.85 -2.12
N GLY A 256 -17.26 7.77 -3.06
CA GLY A 256 -16.42 8.95 -2.87
C GLY A 256 -14.91 8.69 -3.06
N VAL A 257 -14.53 7.43 -3.32
CA VAL A 257 -13.14 7.01 -3.56
C VAL A 257 -13.01 6.42 -4.96
N GLY A 258 -13.92 5.50 -5.32
CA GLY A 258 -13.92 4.83 -6.63
C GLY A 258 -14.16 5.77 -7.81
N GLU A 259 -14.87 6.88 -7.59
CA GLU A 259 -15.12 7.91 -8.59
C GLU A 259 -13.97 8.94 -8.67
N LYS A 260 -13.16 9.02 -7.61
CA LYS A 260 -12.10 10.03 -7.50
C LYS A 260 -10.82 9.56 -8.18
N PHE A 261 -10.47 8.30 -8.05
CA PHE A 261 -9.22 7.74 -8.56
C PHE A 261 -9.46 6.74 -9.68
N ASP A 262 -8.57 6.77 -10.67
CA ASP A 262 -8.67 5.96 -11.87
C ASP A 262 -8.02 4.59 -11.67
N ASN A 263 -8.57 3.52 -12.24
CA ASN A 263 -7.89 2.23 -12.27
C ASN A 263 -6.71 2.26 -13.24
N ALA A 264 -5.50 2.32 -12.67
CA ALA A 264 -4.25 2.37 -13.41
C ALA A 264 -3.52 1.02 -13.50
N LEU A 265 -3.95 0.01 -12.75
CA LEU A 265 -3.32 -1.32 -12.75
C LEU A 265 -4.22 -2.36 -13.44
N SER A 266 -3.64 -3.15 -14.34
CA SER A 266 -4.31 -4.28 -14.99
C SER A 266 -3.33 -5.40 -15.29
N VAL A 267 -3.84 -6.59 -15.60
CA VAL A 267 -3.05 -7.72 -16.12
C VAL A 267 -3.48 -8.01 -17.54
N LEU A 268 -2.53 -8.00 -18.48
CA LEU A 268 -2.75 -8.48 -19.84
C LEU A 268 -2.72 -10.02 -19.85
N ALA A 269 -3.77 -10.60 -20.41
CA ALA A 269 -3.98 -12.04 -20.53
C ALA A 269 -4.17 -12.42 -21.99
N THR A 270 -3.73 -13.63 -22.36
CA THR A 270 -4.04 -14.25 -23.66
C THR A 270 -5.12 -15.30 -23.48
N VAL A 271 -6.11 -15.29 -24.37
CA VAL A 271 -7.04 -16.42 -24.51
C VAL A 271 -6.26 -17.61 -25.03
N VAL A 272 -6.19 -18.69 -24.25
CA VAL A 272 -5.47 -19.93 -24.61
C VAL A 272 -6.42 -21.04 -25.05
N SER A 273 -7.69 -20.96 -24.68
CA SER A 273 -8.69 -21.96 -25.09
C SER A 273 -10.10 -21.38 -25.13
N ARG A 274 -10.87 -21.81 -26.14
CA ARG A 274 -12.32 -21.59 -26.24
C ARG A 274 -12.99 -22.88 -26.73
N PRO A 275 -13.11 -23.89 -25.85
CA PRO A 275 -13.64 -25.20 -26.24
C PRO A 275 -15.16 -25.19 -26.46
N GLU A 276 -15.86 -24.21 -25.89
CA GLU A 276 -17.31 -24.06 -25.95
C GLU A 276 -17.63 -22.58 -26.21
N GLN A 277 -18.82 -22.29 -26.77
CA GLN A 277 -19.24 -20.93 -27.07
C GLN A 277 -19.24 -20.02 -25.83
N ASN A 278 -19.64 -20.58 -24.67
CA ASN A 278 -19.85 -19.84 -23.44
C ASN A 278 -18.68 -19.90 -22.44
N ARG A 279 -17.56 -20.55 -22.82
CA ARG A 279 -16.39 -20.73 -21.94
C ARG A 279 -15.11 -20.29 -22.64
N ILE A 280 -14.43 -19.32 -22.01
CA ILE A 280 -13.11 -18.83 -22.43
C ILE A 280 -12.11 -19.13 -21.31
N ILE A 281 -10.93 -19.59 -21.67
CA ILE A 281 -9.82 -19.80 -20.75
C ILE A 281 -8.68 -18.85 -21.13
N VAL A 282 -8.17 -18.13 -20.13
CA VAL A 282 -7.00 -17.25 -20.25
C VAL A 282 -5.81 -17.80 -19.46
N ASP A 283 -4.60 -17.39 -19.82
CA ASP A 283 -3.31 -17.76 -19.19
C ASP A 283 -3.01 -17.05 -17.86
N THR A 284 -4.00 -16.43 -17.23
CA THR A 284 -3.86 -15.72 -15.95
C THR A 284 -4.59 -16.46 -14.84
N GLY A 285 -3.83 -17.13 -13.96
CA GLY A 285 -4.35 -17.83 -12.77
C GLY A 285 -3.93 -17.20 -11.44
N LEU A 286 -3.95 -18.01 -10.38
CA LEU A 286 -3.58 -17.64 -9.00
C LEU A 286 -2.11 -17.22 -8.83
N LYS A 287 -1.22 -17.61 -9.75
CA LYS A 287 0.17 -17.16 -9.75
C LYS A 287 0.37 -15.77 -10.34
N VAL A 288 -0.70 -15.18 -10.87
CA VAL A 288 -0.70 -13.87 -11.54
C VAL A 288 -1.63 -12.89 -10.83
N LEU A 289 -2.76 -13.38 -10.33
CA LEU A 289 -3.83 -12.63 -9.70
C LEU A 289 -4.23 -13.28 -8.39
N THR A 290 -4.68 -12.47 -7.43
CA THR A 290 -5.25 -12.98 -6.17
C THR A 290 -6.77 -12.80 -6.12
N LYS A 291 -7.43 -13.45 -5.15
CA LYS A 291 -8.91 -13.49 -5.05
C LYS A 291 -9.48 -13.37 -3.65
N GLU A 292 -8.68 -12.90 -2.70
CA GLU A 292 -9.06 -12.73 -1.29
C GLU A 292 -10.22 -11.75 -1.09
N PHE A 293 -10.39 -10.78 -2.00
CA PHE A 293 -11.49 -9.81 -1.99
C PHE A 293 -12.45 -9.98 -3.17
N GLY A 294 -12.62 -11.22 -3.63
CA GLY A 294 -13.50 -11.56 -4.74
C GLY A 294 -12.72 -11.90 -6.01
N ILE A 295 -13.45 -12.04 -7.12
CA ILE A 295 -12.89 -12.51 -8.38
C ILE A 295 -12.48 -11.32 -9.28
N PRO A 296 -11.23 -11.28 -9.80
CA PRO A 296 -10.77 -10.28 -10.77
C PRO A 296 -11.66 -10.22 -12.01
N GLN A 297 -11.84 -9.04 -12.60
CA GLN A 297 -12.82 -8.85 -13.69
C GLN A 297 -12.18 -8.39 -14.99
N PRO A 298 -12.63 -8.87 -16.16
CA PRO A 298 -12.18 -8.33 -17.44
C PRO A 298 -12.57 -6.85 -17.59
N ILE A 299 -11.70 -6.05 -18.20
CA ILE A 299 -11.96 -4.62 -18.44
C ILE A 299 -12.77 -4.45 -19.72
N ALA A 300 -13.88 -3.70 -19.63
CA ALA A 300 -14.65 -3.17 -20.77
C ALA A 300 -15.20 -4.22 -21.76
N LEU A 301 -15.56 -5.42 -21.27
CA LEU A 301 -16.22 -6.46 -22.06
C LEU A 301 -17.54 -6.87 -21.40
N SER A 302 -18.63 -6.25 -21.84
CA SER A 302 -19.98 -6.62 -21.40
C SER A 302 -20.26 -8.08 -21.75
N GLY A 303 -20.86 -8.80 -20.81
CA GLY A 303 -21.19 -10.21 -20.99
C GLY A 303 -20.03 -11.19 -20.87
N LEU A 304 -18.84 -10.74 -20.42
CA LEU A 304 -17.73 -11.61 -20.06
C LEU A 304 -17.43 -11.44 -18.57
N GLU A 305 -17.43 -12.54 -17.84
CA GLU A 305 -17.14 -12.54 -16.40
C GLU A 305 -16.12 -13.62 -16.06
N MET A 306 -15.22 -13.31 -15.14
CA MET A 306 -14.34 -14.32 -14.58
C MET A 306 -15.13 -15.17 -13.58
N ALA A 307 -15.19 -16.48 -13.83
CA ALA A 307 -15.90 -17.45 -13.00
C ALA A 307 -14.98 -18.15 -12.00
N GLY A 308 -13.66 -18.16 -12.23
CA GLY A 308 -12.71 -18.74 -11.27
C GLY A 308 -11.28 -18.80 -11.77
N LEU A 309 -10.37 -19.01 -10.82
CA LEU A 309 -8.94 -19.12 -11.06
C LEU A 309 -8.42 -20.49 -10.60
N SER A 310 -7.67 -21.16 -11.47
CA SER A 310 -6.73 -22.24 -11.14
C SER A 310 -5.31 -21.65 -11.05
N GLU A 311 -4.27 -22.48 -10.88
CA GLU A 311 -2.89 -21.98 -10.74
C GLU A 311 -2.44 -21.07 -11.89
N GLU A 312 -2.60 -21.53 -13.13
CA GLU A 312 -2.14 -20.85 -14.35
C GLU A 312 -3.28 -20.40 -15.28
N HIS A 313 -4.54 -20.66 -14.89
CA HIS A 313 -5.68 -20.43 -15.79
C HIS A 313 -6.80 -19.64 -15.12
N GLY A 314 -7.34 -18.70 -15.88
CA GLY A 314 -8.58 -18.01 -15.56
C GLY A 314 -9.71 -18.56 -16.41
N LYS A 315 -10.79 -19.02 -15.78
CA LYS A 315 -12.00 -19.47 -16.46
C LYS A 315 -12.99 -18.32 -16.52
N MET A 316 -13.39 -17.94 -17.72
CA MET A 316 -14.40 -16.92 -17.97
C MET A 316 -15.67 -17.54 -18.57
N THR A 317 -16.80 -16.99 -18.16
CA THR A 317 -18.13 -17.32 -18.67
C THR A 317 -18.61 -16.18 -19.56
N VAL A 318 -19.17 -16.53 -20.72
CA VAL A 318 -19.82 -15.58 -21.63
C VAL A 318 -21.34 -15.66 -21.41
N SER A 319 -21.96 -14.55 -21.05
CA SER A 319 -23.40 -14.46 -20.76
C SER A 319 -24.22 -13.85 -21.90
N ASN A 320 -23.60 -13.19 -22.88
CA ASN A 320 -24.25 -12.72 -24.11
C ASN A 320 -23.43 -13.09 -25.36
N GLY A 321 -24.08 -13.27 -26.51
CA GLY A 321 -23.45 -13.79 -27.73
C GLY A 321 -22.45 -12.86 -28.42
N GLU A 322 -22.19 -11.67 -27.87
CA GLU A 322 -21.39 -10.60 -28.50
C GLU A 322 -19.88 -10.74 -28.23
N VAL A 323 -19.47 -11.66 -27.35
CA VAL A 323 -18.05 -11.88 -27.05
C VAL A 323 -17.44 -12.85 -28.06
N HIS A 324 -16.65 -12.32 -28.99
CA HIS A 324 -16.03 -13.07 -30.10
C HIS A 324 -14.54 -13.38 -29.94
N LEU A 325 -14.02 -13.40 -28.71
CA LEU A 325 -12.61 -13.71 -28.45
C LEU A 325 -12.24 -15.15 -28.88
N LYS A 326 -11.08 -15.32 -29.51
CA LYS A 326 -10.52 -16.61 -29.94
C LYS A 326 -9.12 -16.82 -29.35
N PRO A 327 -8.59 -18.07 -29.35
CA PRO A 327 -7.22 -18.31 -28.94
C PRO A 327 -6.21 -17.37 -29.63
N GLY A 328 -5.33 -16.76 -28.83
CA GLY A 328 -4.37 -15.74 -29.27
C GLY A 328 -4.84 -14.29 -29.08
N ASP A 329 -6.14 -14.04 -28.92
CA ASP A 329 -6.64 -12.70 -28.57
C ASP A 329 -6.23 -12.32 -27.15
N LYS A 330 -5.99 -11.02 -26.93
CA LYS A 330 -5.58 -10.49 -25.62
C LYS A 330 -6.62 -9.56 -25.03
N LEU A 331 -6.74 -9.62 -23.70
CA LEU A 331 -7.60 -8.75 -22.92
C LEU A 331 -6.94 -8.37 -21.61
N GLU A 332 -7.44 -7.30 -21.00
CA GLU A 332 -6.98 -6.84 -19.70
C GLU A 332 -7.95 -7.27 -18.59
N ILE A 333 -7.37 -7.62 -17.45
CA ILE A 333 -8.09 -8.03 -16.24
C ILE A 333 -7.74 -7.05 -15.13
N LEU A 334 -8.77 -6.49 -14.51
CA LEU A 334 -8.68 -5.66 -13.32
C LEU A 334 -8.54 -6.56 -12.08
N PRO A 335 -7.44 -6.45 -11.31
CA PRO A 335 -7.32 -7.19 -10.05
C PRO A 335 -8.34 -6.72 -9.02
N THR A 336 -8.68 -7.60 -8.09
CA THR A 336 -9.51 -7.26 -6.93
C THR A 336 -8.73 -6.60 -5.82
N HIS A 337 -7.45 -6.95 -5.68
CA HIS A 337 -6.55 -6.31 -4.74
C HIS A 337 -5.20 -6.05 -5.39
N CYS A 338 -4.84 -4.76 -5.50
CA CYS A 338 -3.60 -4.36 -6.14
C CYS A 338 -2.36 -4.87 -5.39
N CYS A 339 -2.29 -4.76 -4.06
CA CYS A 339 -1.05 -4.97 -3.29
C CYS A 339 -0.54 -6.42 -3.38
N THR A 340 -1.43 -7.38 -3.21
CA THR A 340 -1.08 -8.82 -3.26
C THR A 340 -0.83 -9.29 -4.67
N THR A 341 -1.60 -8.78 -5.65
CA THR A 341 -1.34 -8.99 -7.08
C THR A 341 0.07 -8.54 -7.42
N VAL A 342 0.45 -7.29 -7.12
CA VAL A 342 1.78 -6.73 -7.41
C VAL A 342 2.91 -7.60 -6.86
N ASN A 343 2.75 -8.18 -5.67
CA ASN A 343 3.79 -9.01 -5.06
C ASN A 343 4.06 -10.33 -5.81
N LEU A 344 3.21 -10.72 -6.77
CA LEU A 344 3.39 -11.89 -7.64
C LEU A 344 4.25 -11.59 -8.88
N HIS A 345 4.54 -10.32 -9.18
CA HIS A 345 5.20 -9.91 -10.42
C HIS A 345 6.55 -9.29 -10.14
N ASP A 346 7.55 -9.60 -10.97
CA ASP A 346 8.89 -9.01 -10.90
C ASP A 346 8.97 -7.60 -11.53
N ARG A 347 7.98 -7.21 -12.35
CA ARG A 347 8.01 -5.95 -13.10
C ARG A 347 6.63 -5.41 -13.45
N TYR A 348 6.62 -4.13 -13.78
CA TYR A 348 5.55 -3.45 -14.48
C TYR A 348 5.94 -3.16 -15.92
N TYR A 349 4.96 -3.22 -16.81
CA TYR A 349 5.03 -2.57 -18.12
C TYR A 349 4.22 -1.28 -18.07
N GLY A 350 4.91 -0.14 -18.07
CA GLY A 350 4.31 1.19 -18.10
C GLY A 350 3.80 1.52 -19.50
N ILE A 351 2.50 1.77 -19.61
CA ILE A 351 1.79 1.98 -20.86
C ILE A 351 1.34 3.45 -20.98
N ARG A 352 1.61 4.06 -22.12
CA ARG A 352 1.05 5.35 -22.54
C ARG A 352 0.53 5.24 -23.97
N ASN A 353 -0.70 5.68 -24.24
CA ASN A 353 -1.33 5.55 -25.57
C ASN A 353 -1.27 4.12 -26.16
N LYS A 354 -1.43 3.10 -25.31
CA LYS A 354 -1.31 1.67 -25.65
C LYS A 354 0.09 1.21 -26.06
N ILE A 355 1.10 2.07 -25.98
CA ILE A 355 2.51 1.75 -26.24
C ILE A 355 3.23 1.51 -24.92
N VAL A 356 4.14 0.54 -24.90
CA VAL A 356 5.04 0.32 -23.76
C VAL A 356 6.08 1.45 -23.75
N GLU A 357 5.95 2.34 -22.78
CA GLU A 357 6.87 3.48 -22.58
C GLU A 357 8.05 3.09 -21.70
N SER A 358 7.82 2.23 -20.71
CA SER A 358 8.84 1.84 -19.75
C SER A 358 8.59 0.46 -19.16
N VAL A 359 9.65 -0.15 -18.64
CA VAL A 359 9.59 -1.38 -17.86
C VAL A 359 10.26 -1.12 -16.52
N TRP A 360 9.54 -1.32 -15.42
CA TRP A 360 10.05 -1.04 -14.07
C TRP A 360 10.12 -2.31 -13.25
N GLU A 361 11.28 -2.59 -12.65
CA GLU A 361 11.41 -3.68 -11.68
C GLU A 361 10.63 -3.35 -10.40
N ILE A 362 9.92 -4.36 -9.88
CA ILE A 362 9.28 -4.32 -8.56
C ILE A 362 10.34 -4.71 -7.53
N SER A 363 11.29 -3.80 -7.27
CA SER A 363 12.52 -4.12 -6.53
C SER A 363 12.29 -4.58 -5.07
N ALA A 364 11.14 -4.24 -4.49
CA ALA A 364 10.73 -4.70 -3.16
C ALA A 364 9.76 -5.91 -3.18
N ARG A 365 9.62 -6.60 -4.32
CA ARG A 365 8.86 -7.84 -4.43
C ARG A 365 9.40 -8.89 -3.46
N GLY A 366 8.51 -9.54 -2.71
CA GLY A 366 8.87 -10.61 -1.78
C GLY A 366 9.71 -10.15 -0.58
N LYS A 367 10.01 -8.85 -0.44
CA LYS A 367 10.78 -8.28 0.69
C LYS A 367 9.93 -8.19 1.98
N SER A 368 9.40 -9.34 2.40
CA SER A 368 8.45 -9.47 3.50
C SER A 368 9.12 -9.72 4.87
N GLN A 369 10.46 -9.76 4.91
CA GLN A 369 11.29 -10.06 6.09
C GLN A 369 11.55 -8.89 7.02
#